data_AF-A0A0C2BY95-F1
#
_entry.id   AF-A0A0C2BY95-F1
#
_cell.length_a   1.000
_cell.length_b   1.000
_cell.length_c   1.000
_cell.angle_alpha   90.00
_cell.angle_beta   90.00
_cell.angle_gamma   90.00
#
_symmetry.space_group_name_H-M   'P 1'
#
loop_
_entity.id
_entity.type
_entity.pdbx_description
1 polymer ?
#
loop_
_entity_poly.entity_id
_entity_poly.type
_entity_poly.pdbx_seq_one_letter_code
_entity_poly.pdbx_strand_id
1 'polypeptide(L)'
;DPTQKHFMVLYRGRVFSVDIFDSKGALTSLDRDSWASAREELLEAGNAEKLRLIDGALFTLCLDDLKSEDPSRLIQSLLIGDSATNRWFDKSFQLIVDGNGQATINFEHSWGDGVAVLRLMEESYKWVS
;
A
#
# COMPACT_ATOMS: atom_id res chain seq x y z
N ASP A 1 -0.51 -19.03 8.52
CA ASP A 1 0.89 -18.74 8.21
C ASP A 1 1.14 -17.31 8.66
N PRO A 2 1.99 -17.05 9.67
CA PRO A 2 2.21 -15.71 10.24
C PRO A 2 2.90 -14.74 9.27
N THR A 3 3.09 -15.14 8.00
CA THR A 3 3.69 -14.32 6.94
C THR A 3 2.66 -13.68 6.01
N GLN A 4 1.37 -13.94 6.18
CA GLN A 4 0.33 -13.45 5.26
C GLN A 4 0.03 -11.97 5.51
N LYS A 5 0.80 -11.10 4.85
CA LYS A 5 0.56 -9.66 4.82
C LYS A 5 -0.74 -9.40 4.06
N HIS A 6 -1.71 -8.79 4.74
CA HIS A 6 -3.02 -8.55 4.14
C HIS A 6 -2.98 -7.25 3.33
N PHE A 7 -2.64 -7.41 2.06
CA PHE A 7 -2.75 -6.33 1.07
C PHE A 7 -4.07 -6.46 0.33
N MET A 8 -4.88 -5.41 0.44
CA MET A 8 -6.23 -5.38 -0.08
C MET A 8 -6.43 -4.23 -1.05
N VAL A 9 -7.29 -4.43 -2.03
CA VAL A 9 -7.68 -3.40 -2.98
C VAL A 9 -9.20 -3.28 -3.06
N LEU A 10 -9.68 -2.03 -3.13
CA LEU A 10 -11.10 -1.73 -3.37
C LEU A 10 -11.30 -1.45 -4.87
N TYR A 11 -11.98 -2.37 -5.56
CA TYR A 11 -12.26 -2.25 -6.99
C TYR A 11 -13.75 -2.47 -7.27
N ARG A 12 -14.39 -1.48 -7.91
CA ARG A 12 -15.83 -1.53 -8.25
C ARG A 12 -16.74 -1.91 -7.08
N GLY A 13 -16.46 -1.36 -5.89
CA GLY A 13 -17.24 -1.60 -4.68
C GLY A 13 -17.01 -2.97 -4.01
N ARG A 14 -15.99 -3.72 -4.43
CA ARG A 14 -15.60 -5.02 -3.83
C ARG A 14 -14.18 -4.96 -3.31
N VAL A 15 -13.95 -5.63 -2.17
CA VAL A 15 -12.62 -5.79 -1.56
C VAL A 15 -12.00 -7.08 -2.06
N PHE A 16 -10.75 -7.02 -2.51
CA PHE A 16 -9.97 -8.16 -2.96
C PHE A 16 -8.67 -8.26 -2.16
N SER A 17 -8.35 -9.45 -1.66
CA SER A 17 -7.00 -9.76 -1.18
C SER A 17 -6.11 -10.04 -2.38
N VAL A 18 -4.92 -9.43 -2.45
CA VAL A 18 -4.02 -9.60 -3.58
C VAL A 18 -2.67 -10.12 -3.11
N ASP A 19 -2.41 -11.40 -3.41
CA ASP A 19 -1.13 -12.05 -3.16
C ASP A 19 -0.23 -11.88 -4.38
N ILE A 20 0.53 -10.77 -4.43
CA ILE A 20 1.47 -10.46 -5.52
C ILE A 20 2.91 -10.21 -5.05
N PHE A 21 3.12 -10.09 -3.74
CA PHE A 21 4.46 -9.91 -3.17
C PHE A 21 5.19 -11.26 -3.19
N ASP A 22 6.34 -11.29 -3.87
CA ASP A 22 7.28 -12.40 -3.75
C ASP A 22 8.03 -12.31 -2.39
N SER A 23 8.93 -13.25 -2.12
CA SER A 23 9.77 -13.23 -0.92
C SER A 23 10.72 -12.02 -0.82
N LYS A 24 10.78 -11.16 -1.86
CA LYS A 24 11.59 -9.94 -1.89
C LYS A 24 10.76 -8.68 -1.65
N GLY A 25 9.44 -8.74 -1.86
CA GLY A 25 8.35 -7.82 -1.51
C GLY A 25 8.55 -6.30 -1.64
N ALA A 26 9.61 -5.84 -2.27
CA ALA A 26 9.95 -4.43 -2.38
C ALA A 26 9.85 -3.96 -3.84
N LEU A 27 8.99 -4.58 -4.67
CA LEU A 27 9.01 -4.44 -6.13
C LEU A 27 8.77 -3.00 -6.60
N THR A 28 7.80 -2.29 -6.02
CA THR A 28 7.53 -0.88 -6.34
C THR A 28 8.48 0.11 -5.64
N SER A 29 9.41 -0.38 -4.81
CA SER A 29 10.46 0.47 -4.21
C SER A 29 11.80 0.36 -4.93
N LEU A 30 11.89 -0.48 -5.97
CA LEU A 30 13.02 -0.51 -6.88
C LEU A 30 13.09 0.81 -7.66
N ASP A 31 14.25 1.09 -8.27
CA ASP A 31 14.33 2.15 -9.28
C ASP A 31 13.39 1.83 -10.46
N ARG A 32 13.03 2.87 -11.24
CA ARG A 32 11.99 2.75 -12.28
C ARG A 32 12.31 1.71 -13.35
N ASP A 33 13.57 1.54 -13.73
CA ASP A 33 13.97 0.61 -14.79
C ASP A 33 13.94 -0.84 -14.27
N SER A 34 14.43 -1.06 -13.05
CA SER A 34 14.33 -2.35 -12.37
C SER A 34 12.88 -2.74 -12.09
N TRP A 35 12.03 -1.78 -11.69
CA TRP A 35 10.60 -2.03 -11.49
C TRP A 35 9.90 -2.35 -12.80
N ALA A 36 10.18 -1.64 -13.90
CA ALA A 36 9.59 -1.96 -15.20
C ALA A 36 9.89 -3.41 -15.62
N SER A 37 11.14 -3.84 -15.46
CA SER A 37 11.57 -5.22 -15.75
C SER A 37 10.86 -6.23 -14.84
N ALA A 38 10.83 -5.99 -13.53
CA ALA A 38 10.14 -6.86 -12.58
C ALA A 38 8.62 -6.93 -12.83
N ARG A 39 8.01 -5.83 -13.31
CA ARG A 39 6.59 -5.81 -13.67
C ARG A 39 6.31 -6.65 -14.91
N GLU A 40 7.21 -6.69 -15.88
CA GLU A 40 7.12 -7.61 -17.03
C GLU A 40 7.23 -9.07 -16.57
N GLU A 41 8.19 -9.40 -15.70
CA GLU A 41 8.31 -10.75 -15.11
C GLU A 41 7.02 -11.17 -14.38
N LEU A 42 6.39 -10.25 -13.64
CA LEU A 42 5.10 -10.51 -12.97
C LEU A 42 3.97 -10.81 -13.99
N LEU A 43 3.95 -10.12 -15.13
CA LEU A 43 2.98 -10.35 -16.20
C LEU A 43 3.20 -11.72 -16.83
N GLU A 44 4.44 -12.08 -17.14
CA GLU A 44 4.81 -13.39 -17.68
C GLU A 44 4.50 -14.53 -16.70
N ALA A 45 4.63 -14.29 -15.39
CA ALA A 45 4.23 -15.22 -14.34
C ALA A 45 2.71 -15.36 -14.16
N GLY A 46 1.89 -14.71 -15.01
CA GLY A 46 0.43 -14.84 -15.00
C GLY A 46 -0.29 -13.94 -14.00
N ASN A 47 0.37 -12.90 -13.45
CA ASN A 47 -0.27 -11.97 -12.49
C ASN A 47 -1.02 -10.81 -13.15
N ALA A 48 -1.31 -10.90 -14.45
CA ALA A 48 -1.96 -9.82 -15.21
C ALA A 48 -3.30 -9.37 -14.60
N GLU A 49 -4.13 -10.29 -14.12
CA GLU A 49 -5.40 -9.93 -13.48
C GLU A 49 -5.19 -9.21 -12.16
N LYS A 50 -4.23 -9.66 -11.33
CA LYS A 50 -3.89 -9.03 -10.04
C LYS A 50 -3.37 -7.61 -10.26
N LEU A 51 -2.43 -7.43 -11.18
CA LEU A 51 -1.92 -6.10 -11.55
C LEU A 51 -3.06 -5.20 -12.03
N ARG A 52 -3.97 -5.71 -12.87
CA ARG A 52 -5.15 -4.95 -13.31
C ARG A 52 -6.05 -4.53 -12.15
N LEU A 53 -6.23 -5.40 -11.15
CA LEU A 53 -7.01 -5.06 -9.95
C LEU A 53 -6.35 -3.95 -9.15
N ILE A 54 -5.04 -4.00 -8.94
CA ILE A 54 -4.28 -2.98 -8.20
C ILE A 54 -4.30 -1.64 -8.95
N ASP A 55 -3.98 -1.66 -10.25
CA ASP A 55 -3.95 -0.48 -11.10
C ASP A 55 -5.34 0.18 -11.17
N GLY A 56 -6.40 -0.64 -11.29
CA GLY A 56 -7.78 -0.17 -11.38
C GLY A 56 -8.42 0.22 -10.05
N ALA A 57 -7.84 -0.15 -8.90
CA ALA A 57 -8.39 0.16 -7.59
C ALA A 57 -8.42 1.68 -7.31
N LEU A 58 -9.31 2.13 -6.43
CA LEU A 58 -9.30 3.54 -5.99
C LEU A 58 -8.11 3.83 -5.09
N PHE A 59 -7.84 2.93 -4.15
CA PHE A 59 -6.73 2.97 -3.21
C PHE A 59 -6.40 1.53 -2.77
N THR A 60 -5.27 1.38 -2.09
CA THR A 60 -4.84 0.11 -1.48
C THR A 60 -4.95 0.21 0.05
N LEU A 61 -5.27 -0.91 0.70
CA LEU A 61 -5.33 -1.05 2.14
C LEU A 61 -4.27 -2.05 2.58
N CYS A 62 -3.40 -1.61 3.48
CA CYS A 62 -2.29 -2.40 4.03
C CYS A 62 -2.57 -2.64 5.50
N LEU A 63 -2.85 -3.89 5.89
CA LEU A 63 -2.98 -4.24 7.31
C LEU A 63 -1.63 -4.77 7.79
N ASP A 64 -1.03 -4.07 8.75
CA ASP A 64 0.24 -4.41 9.35
C ASP A 64 0.03 -5.01 10.75
N ASP A 65 0.86 -5.99 11.13
CA ASP A 65 0.82 -6.59 12.47
C ASP A 65 1.63 -5.83 13.51
N LEU A 66 2.32 -4.75 13.10
CA LEU A 66 3.20 -3.99 13.99
C LEU A 66 2.40 -3.38 15.15
N LYS A 67 2.80 -3.71 16.37
CA LYS A 67 2.31 -3.08 17.61
C LYS A 67 3.48 -2.38 18.27
N SER A 68 3.53 -1.06 18.12
CA SER A 68 4.59 -0.24 18.71
C SER A 68 4.02 1.09 19.18
N GLU A 69 4.52 1.58 20.30
CA GLU A 69 4.26 2.94 20.80
C GLU A 69 5.45 3.87 20.55
N ASP A 70 6.56 3.36 20.01
CA ASP A 70 7.74 4.16 19.69
C ASP A 70 7.47 5.01 18.44
N PRO A 71 7.47 6.36 18.54
CA PRO A 71 7.21 7.24 17.40
C PRO A 71 8.15 7.01 16.23
N SER A 72 9.44 6.74 16.49
CA SER A 72 10.42 6.52 15.42
C SER A 72 10.12 5.24 14.64
N ARG A 73 9.76 4.17 15.35
CA ARG A 73 9.37 2.90 14.73
C ARG A 73 8.07 3.00 13.94
N LEU A 74 7.08 3.74 14.48
CA LEU A 74 5.83 4.02 13.79
C LEU A 74 6.09 4.77 12.49
N ILE A 75 6.82 5.89 12.54
CA ILE A 75 7.18 6.68 11.34
C ILE A 75 7.88 5.82 10.29
N GLN A 76 8.84 4.98 10.70
CA GLN A 76 9.53 4.08 9.78
C GLN A 76 8.56 3.11 9.09
N SER A 77 7.69 2.46 9.86
CA SER A 77 6.68 1.55 9.29
C SER A 77 5.74 2.28 8.33
N LEU A 78 5.30 3.49 8.69
CA LEU A 78 4.38 4.28 7.87
C LEU A 78 4.98 4.75 6.53
N LEU A 79 6.27 5.10 6.54
CA LEU A 79 6.94 5.62 5.34
C LEU A 79 7.35 4.52 4.37
N ILE A 80 7.96 3.44 4.87
CA ILE A 80 8.60 2.41 4.03
C ILE A 80 8.06 1.00 4.29
N GLY A 81 7.36 0.79 5.40
CA GLY A 81 6.99 -0.54 5.89
C GLY A 81 8.19 -1.37 6.33
N ASP A 82 7.91 -2.56 6.86
CA ASP A 82 8.95 -3.55 7.16
C ASP A 82 9.33 -4.29 5.88
N SER A 83 10.42 -3.84 5.27
CA SER A 83 10.97 -4.34 4.00
C SER A 83 10.08 -4.06 2.77
N ALA A 84 9.24 -3.01 2.79
CA ALA A 84 8.33 -2.63 1.69
C ALA A 84 7.31 -3.70 1.22
N THR A 85 7.35 -4.89 1.83
CA THR A 85 6.57 -6.11 1.54
C THR A 85 5.05 -6.03 1.82
N ASN A 86 4.52 -4.84 2.08
CA ASN A 86 3.08 -4.57 2.20
C ASN A 86 2.75 -3.14 1.75
N ARG A 87 3.41 -2.67 0.69
CA ARG A 87 3.24 -1.32 0.16
C ARG A 87 3.15 -1.37 -1.35
N TRP A 88 2.38 -0.45 -1.92
CA TRP A 88 2.32 -0.26 -3.38
C TRP A 88 2.50 1.22 -3.71
N PHE A 89 3.76 1.63 -3.85
CA PHE A 89 4.13 3.04 -3.93
C PHE A 89 3.72 3.73 -5.23
N ASP A 90 3.44 2.96 -6.30
CA ASP A 90 2.88 3.49 -7.55
C ASP A 90 1.42 3.95 -7.41
N LYS A 91 0.75 3.63 -6.29
CA LYS A 91 -0.62 4.08 -6.05
C LYS A 91 -0.61 5.51 -5.53
N SER A 92 -1.57 6.32 -5.96
CA SER A 92 -1.76 7.70 -5.51
C SER A 92 -1.75 7.80 -3.97
N PHE A 93 -2.50 6.94 -3.30
CA PHE A 93 -2.40 6.78 -1.85
C PHE A 93 -2.77 5.37 -1.40
N GLN A 94 -2.27 5.02 -0.22
CA GLN A 94 -2.53 3.76 0.47
C GLN A 94 -2.90 4.04 1.93
N LEU A 95 -3.95 3.35 2.40
CA LEU A 95 -4.38 3.36 3.80
C LEU A 95 -3.67 2.24 4.53
N ILE A 96 -2.98 2.57 5.61
CA ILE A 96 -2.24 1.62 6.45
C ILE A 96 -2.96 1.55 7.79
N VAL A 97 -3.24 0.34 8.27
CA VAL A 97 -3.78 0.10 9.61
C VAL A 97 -2.82 -0.80 10.36
N ASP A 98 -2.27 -0.32 11.47
CA ASP A 98 -1.33 -1.09 12.29
C ASP A 98 -2.03 -2.08 13.24
N GLY A 99 -1.24 -2.88 13.96
CA GLY A 99 -1.75 -3.89 14.88
C GLY A 99 -2.43 -3.31 16.12
N ASN A 100 -2.29 -2.00 16.37
CA ASN A 100 -2.99 -1.26 17.41
C ASN A 100 -4.28 -0.60 16.88
N GLY A 101 -4.58 -0.75 15.58
CA GLY A 101 -5.74 -0.16 14.92
C GLY A 101 -5.56 1.30 14.51
N GLN A 102 -4.33 1.84 14.56
CA GLN A 102 -4.05 3.20 14.10
C GLN A 102 -4.03 3.24 12.58
N ALA A 103 -4.86 4.13 12.02
CA ALA A 103 -4.97 4.32 10.57
C ALA A 103 -4.08 5.50 10.11
N THR A 104 -3.37 5.33 9.01
CA THR A 104 -2.51 6.36 8.40
C THR A 104 -2.58 6.29 6.88
N ILE A 105 -2.43 7.43 6.20
CA ILE A 105 -2.35 7.47 4.73
C ILE A 105 -0.91 7.77 4.32
N ASN A 106 -0.36 6.91 3.46
CA ASN A 106 0.88 7.14 2.74
C ASN A 106 0.51 7.50 1.29
N PHE A 107 1.10 8.56 0.72
CA PHE A 107 0.75 9.06 -0.60
C PHE A 107 1.98 9.32 -1.46
N GLU A 108 1.82 9.05 -2.75
CA GLU A 108 2.82 9.32 -3.77
C GLU A 108 2.76 10.81 -4.14
N HIS A 109 3.90 11.50 -4.26
CA HIS A 109 3.89 12.98 -4.34
C HIS A 109 3.71 13.54 -5.75
N SER A 110 3.82 12.73 -6.82
CA SER A 110 3.79 13.25 -8.20
C SER A 110 2.37 13.46 -8.76
N TRP A 111 1.33 12.87 -8.16
CA TRP A 111 -0.05 13.00 -8.66
C TRP A 111 -0.81 14.25 -8.18
N GLY A 112 -0.33 14.98 -7.18
CA GLY A 112 -1.04 16.16 -6.65
C GLY A 112 -0.34 16.93 -5.55
N ASP A 113 -0.80 18.16 -5.32
CA ASP A 113 -0.36 18.99 -4.19
C ASP A 113 -0.88 18.38 -2.86
N GLY A 114 -0.04 18.35 -1.82
CA GLY A 114 -0.33 17.69 -0.54
C GLY A 114 -1.60 18.20 0.16
N VAL A 115 -2.09 19.37 -0.25
CA VAL A 115 -3.36 19.96 0.17
C VAL A 115 -4.58 19.06 -0.10
N ALA A 116 -4.58 18.32 -1.21
CA ALA A 116 -5.69 17.41 -1.55
C ALA A 116 -5.74 16.19 -0.61
N VAL A 117 -4.57 15.65 -0.24
CA VAL A 117 -4.44 14.52 0.68
C VAL A 117 -4.81 14.94 2.11
N LEU A 118 -4.35 16.11 2.54
CA LEU A 118 -4.69 16.64 3.87
C LEU A 118 -6.20 16.83 4.02
N ARG A 119 -6.87 17.37 2.98
CA ARG A 119 -8.35 17.47 2.98
C ARG A 119 -9.03 16.12 3.05
N LEU A 120 -8.54 15.11 2.32
CA LEU A 120 -9.10 13.75 2.41
C LEU A 120 -8.96 13.19 3.83
N MET A 121 -7.80 13.36 4.47
CA MET A 121 -7.57 12.94 5.86
C MET A 121 -8.51 13.67 6.82
N GLU A 122 -8.61 15.00 6.75
CA GLU A 122 -9.44 15.81 7.63
C GLU A 122 -10.93 15.45 7.50
N GLU A 123 -11.45 15.32 6.28
CA GLU A 123 -12.85 14.96 6.05
C GLU A 123 -13.14 13.52 6.48
N SER A 124 -12.23 12.58 6.23
CA SER A 124 -12.41 11.18 6.68
C SER A 124 -12.46 11.08 8.21
N TYR A 125 -11.61 11.83 8.92
CA TYR A 125 -11.60 11.85 10.38
C TYR A 125 -12.90 12.44 10.95
N LYS A 126 -13.37 13.57 10.40
CA LYS A 126 -14.62 14.22 10.83
C LYS A 126 -15.86 13.33 10.69
N TRP A 127 -15.88 12.42 9.71
CA TRP A 127 -17.01 11.52 9.49
C TRP A 127 -17.03 10.31 10.42
N VAL A 128 -15.89 9.98 11.03
CA VAL A 128 -15.74 8.81 11.92
C VAL A 128 -15.76 9.21 13.40
N SER A 129 -15.45 10.47 13.72
CA SER A 129 -15.56 11.08 15.07
C SER A 129 -16.96 11.60 15.38
#